data_AF-A0A4X2M5S5-F1
#
_entry.id   AF-A0A4X2M5S5-F1
#
_cell.length_a   1.000
_cell.length_b   1.000
_cell.length_c   1.000
_cell.angle_alpha   90.00
_cell.angle_beta   90.00
_cell.angle_gamma   90.00
#
_symmetry.space_group_name_H-M   'P 1'
#
loop_
_entity.id
_entity.type
_entity.pdbx_description
1 polymer ?
#
loop_
_entity_poly.entity_id
_entity_poly.type
_entity_poly.pdbx_seq_one_letter_code
_entity_poly.pdbx_strand_id
1 'polypeptide(L)'
;MRLQRGWTMQVTLLVLGLLGLMTPLACAQDQWYQDWVNEFIQQYNAKSGSENLFRLSILNLQPGENNDPAAPRLLSFTMRETVCPNTENPNPDECDFKENGLVKECIGAIALDSPKPSADISCDGPEKIKRRGIGKILGRVLRNMLRHLNIDYCVNC
;
A
#
# COMPACT_ATOMS: atom_id res chain seq x y z
N MET A 1 10.74 33.61 55.21
CA MET A 1 11.03 32.97 53.90
C MET A 1 10.09 31.77 53.67
N ARG A 2 8.82 31.98 53.32
CA ARG A 2 7.88 30.89 52.95
C ARG A 2 6.92 31.23 51.80
N LEU A 3 7.22 32.25 51.00
CA LEU A 3 6.38 32.70 49.87
C LEU A 3 6.98 32.40 48.48
N GLN A 4 8.03 31.57 48.39
CA GLN A 4 8.71 31.26 47.13
C GLN A 4 8.41 29.84 46.61
N ARG A 5 8.00 28.92 47.50
CA ARG A 5 7.85 27.49 47.19
C ARG A 5 6.53 27.12 46.50
N GLY A 6 5.49 27.94 46.66
CA GLY A 6 4.19 27.74 45.99
C GLY A 6 4.16 28.24 44.55
N TRP A 7 4.87 29.35 44.28
CA TRP A 7 4.92 29.98 42.96
C TRP A 7 5.66 29.10 41.93
N THR A 8 6.82 28.53 42.32
CA THR A 8 7.59 27.66 41.42
C THR A 8 6.85 26.36 41.06
N MET A 9 6.03 25.84 41.97
CA MET A 9 5.22 24.62 41.76
C MET A 9 4.00 24.87 40.87
N GLN A 10 3.33 26.03 41.03
CA GLN A 10 2.22 26.42 40.15
C GLN A 10 2.70 26.71 38.73
N VAL A 11 3.85 27.37 38.58
CA VAL A 11 4.41 27.68 37.25
C VAL A 11 4.84 26.39 36.55
N THR A 12 5.45 25.43 37.26
CA THR A 12 5.80 24.13 36.66
C THR A 12 4.56 23.32 36.27
N LEU A 13 3.50 23.31 37.08
CA LEU A 13 2.23 22.64 36.73
C LEU A 13 1.53 23.29 35.53
N LEU A 14 1.55 24.63 35.43
CA LEU A 14 1.03 25.36 34.27
C LEU A 14 1.82 25.05 33.00
N VAL A 15 3.16 24.99 33.09
CA VAL A 15 4.03 24.66 31.96
C VAL A 15 3.82 23.21 31.52
N LEU A 16 3.74 22.24 32.44
CA LEU A 16 3.42 20.84 32.10
C LEU A 16 2.03 20.69 31.49
N GLY A 17 1.03 21.42 32.00
CA GLY A 17 -0.33 21.41 31.45
C GLY A 17 -0.39 21.96 30.02
N LEU A 18 0.35 23.04 29.74
CA LEU A 18 0.47 23.62 28.40
C LEU A 18 1.25 22.73 27.41
N LEU A 19 2.28 22.02 27.88
CA LEU A 19 3.02 21.03 27.08
C LEU A 19 2.13 19.83 26.69
N GLY A 20 1.15 19.46 27.52
CA GLY A 20 0.19 18.40 27.22
C GLY A 20 -0.88 18.76 26.19
N LEU A 21 -1.03 20.05 25.83
CA LEU A 21 -2.07 20.55 24.92
C LEU A 21 -1.62 20.66 23.45
N MET A 22 -0.32 20.57 23.17
CA MET A 22 0.23 20.76 21.81
C MET A 22 0.26 19.48 20.96
N THR A 23 -0.02 18.32 21.55
CA THR A 23 0.05 17.01 20.90
C THR A 23 -1.26 16.43 20.32
N PRO A 24 -2.50 16.83 20.70
CA PRO A 24 -3.69 16.08 20.30
C PRO A 24 -4.08 16.25 18.82
N LEU A 25 -3.79 17.40 18.21
CA LEU A 25 -4.30 17.72 16.88
C LEU A 25 -3.52 17.02 15.76
N ALA A 26 -2.20 16.86 15.90
CA ALA A 26 -1.39 16.13 14.93
C ALA A 26 -1.74 14.63 14.94
N CYS A 27 -1.89 14.04 16.13
CA CYS A 27 -2.25 12.62 16.26
C CYS A 27 -3.62 12.28 15.67
N ALA A 28 -4.61 13.16 15.80
CA ALA A 28 -5.95 12.93 15.24
C ALA A 28 -5.96 12.93 13.71
N GLN A 29 -5.15 13.79 13.10
CA GLN A 29 -5.03 13.89 11.65
C GLN A 29 -4.34 12.65 11.06
N ASP A 30 -3.26 12.18 11.69
CA ASP A 30 -2.51 11.00 11.25
C ASP A 30 -3.36 9.72 11.30
N GLN A 31 -4.21 9.57 12.33
CA GLN A 31 -5.13 8.44 12.44
C GLN A 31 -6.15 8.41 11.29
N TRP A 32 -6.73 9.56 10.93
CA TRP A 32 -7.70 9.64 9.84
C TRP A 32 -7.10 9.18 8.49
N TYR A 33 -5.84 9.56 8.21
CA TYR A 33 -5.17 9.11 6.98
C TYR A 33 -4.93 7.61 6.98
N GLN A 34 -4.51 7.06 8.12
CA GLN A 34 -4.29 5.62 8.25
C GLN A 34 -5.60 4.85 8.05
N ASP A 35 -6.70 5.31 8.64
CA ASP A 35 -8.02 4.70 8.47
C ASP A 35 -8.45 4.72 7.00
N TRP A 36 -8.22 5.83 6.31
CA TRP A 36 -8.51 5.96 4.88
C TRP A 36 -7.67 5.01 4.02
N VAL A 37 -6.36 4.91 4.28
CA VAL A 37 -5.45 3.98 3.57
C VAL A 37 -5.86 2.53 3.81
N ASN A 38 -6.27 2.19 5.03
CA ASN A 38 -6.77 0.87 5.36
C ASN A 38 -8.06 0.54 4.59
N GLU A 39 -9.00 1.48 4.49
CA GLU A 39 -10.21 1.31 3.67
C GLU A 39 -9.86 1.08 2.19
N PHE A 40 -8.91 1.85 1.64
CA PHE A 40 -8.44 1.64 0.27
C PHE A 40 -7.87 0.24 0.06
N ILE A 41 -7.02 -0.25 0.98
CA ILE A 41 -6.42 -1.59 0.91
C ILE A 41 -7.49 -2.68 1.01
N GLN A 42 -8.51 -2.50 1.85
CA GLN A 42 -9.67 -3.41 1.91
C GLN A 42 -10.39 -3.48 0.56
N GLN A 43 -10.66 -2.33 -0.07
CA GLN A 43 -11.27 -2.30 -1.40
C GLN A 43 -10.39 -2.94 -2.47
N TYR A 44 -9.07 -2.74 -2.40
CA TYR A 44 -8.10 -3.39 -3.28
C TYR A 44 -8.16 -4.92 -3.14
N ASN A 45 -8.12 -5.45 -1.92
CA ASN A 45 -8.22 -6.89 -1.67
C ASN A 45 -9.52 -7.48 -2.24
N ALA A 46 -10.65 -6.81 -2.02
CA ALA A 46 -11.94 -7.26 -2.53
C ALA A 46 -12.04 -7.30 -4.07
N LYS A 47 -11.34 -6.41 -4.78
CA LYS A 47 -11.47 -6.24 -6.24
C LYS A 47 -10.31 -6.81 -7.07
N SER A 48 -9.13 -7.00 -6.48
CA SER A 48 -7.90 -7.31 -7.24
C SER A 48 -7.84 -8.75 -7.76
N GLY A 49 -8.59 -9.68 -7.16
CA GLY A 49 -8.48 -11.11 -7.45
C GLY A 49 -7.12 -11.71 -7.04
N SER A 50 -6.39 -11.06 -6.13
CA SER A 50 -5.15 -11.61 -5.57
C SER A 50 -5.42 -12.88 -4.77
N GLU A 51 -4.45 -13.81 -4.77
CA GLU A 51 -4.54 -15.04 -4.00
C GLU A 51 -4.49 -14.78 -2.48
N ASN A 52 -3.64 -13.85 -2.06
CA ASN A 52 -3.46 -13.48 -0.66
C ASN A 52 -3.86 -12.01 -0.43
N LEU A 53 -4.14 -11.67 0.83
CA LEU A 53 -4.40 -10.29 1.23
C LEU A 53 -3.14 -9.43 1.13
N PHE A 54 -3.34 -8.15 0.92
CA PHE A 54 -2.34 -7.11 1.12
C PHE A 54 -2.66 -6.33 2.40
N ARG A 55 -1.61 -5.95 3.12
CA ARG A 55 -1.68 -5.11 4.32
C ARG A 55 -0.74 -3.92 4.19
N LEU A 56 -1.09 -2.79 4.81
CA LEU A 56 -0.22 -1.64 4.96
C LEU A 56 1.12 -2.04 5.61
N SER A 57 2.24 -1.63 5.03
CA SER A 57 3.58 -1.91 5.53
C SER A 57 4.37 -0.63 5.85
N ILE A 58 4.24 0.41 5.01
CA ILE A 58 4.86 1.71 5.20
C ILE A 58 3.82 2.77 4.85
N LEU A 59 3.70 3.81 5.68
CA LEU A 59 2.89 4.99 5.41
C LEU A 59 3.78 6.23 5.51
N ASN A 60 3.88 6.97 4.41
CA ASN A 60 4.61 8.23 4.34
C ASN A 60 3.62 9.36 4.06
N LEU A 61 3.35 10.16 5.09
CA LEU A 61 2.58 11.39 4.97
C LEU A 61 3.56 12.52 4.65
N GLN A 62 3.40 13.16 3.49
CA GLN A 62 4.17 14.37 3.21
C GLN A 62 3.67 15.50 4.13
N PRO A 63 4.57 16.30 4.71
CA PRO A 63 4.18 17.53 5.38
C PRO A 63 3.34 18.37 4.41
N GLY A 64 2.25 18.96 4.88
CA GLY A 64 1.51 19.94 4.09
C GLY A 64 2.43 21.12 3.81
N GLU A 65 3.02 21.16 2.62
CA GLU A 65 3.98 22.19 2.22
C GLU A 65 3.29 23.55 2.01
N ASN A 66 1.96 23.53 1.90
CA ASN A 66 1.14 24.70 1.66
C ASN A 66 0.31 25.04 2.91
N ASN A 67 0.32 26.31 3.31
CA ASN A 67 -0.58 26.84 4.36
C ASN A 67 -2.05 26.88 3.91
N ASP A 68 -2.34 26.40 2.70
CA ASP A 68 -3.67 26.29 2.15
C ASP A 68 -4.36 25.02 2.71
N PRO A 69 -5.37 25.15 3.58
CA PRO A 69 -6.11 24.02 4.11
C PRO A 69 -6.92 23.27 3.05
N ALA A 70 -7.14 23.86 1.87
CA ALA A 70 -7.81 23.24 0.73
C ALA A 70 -6.85 22.48 -0.21
N ALA A 71 -5.54 22.61 -0.01
CA ALA A 71 -4.57 21.88 -0.84
C ALA A 71 -4.71 20.36 -0.62
N PRO A 72 -4.79 19.55 -1.70
CA PRO A 72 -4.74 18.10 -1.58
C PRO A 72 -3.46 17.66 -0.88
N ARG A 73 -3.55 16.71 0.04
CA ARG A 73 -2.36 16.10 0.62
C ARG A 73 -1.90 14.92 -0.20
N LEU A 74 -0.66 14.97 -0.63
CA LEU A 74 0.02 13.84 -1.25
C LEU A 74 0.33 12.79 -0.18
N LEU A 75 -0.01 11.53 -0.49
CA LEU A 75 0.38 10.38 0.30
C LEU A 75 1.15 9.40 -0.57
N SER A 76 2.14 8.76 0.04
CA SER A 76 2.80 7.59 -0.50
C SER A 76 2.76 6.50 0.56
N PHE A 77 2.36 5.30 0.17
CA PHE A 77 2.32 4.17 1.08
C PHE A 77 2.68 2.89 0.34
N THR A 78 3.14 1.91 1.10
CA THR A 78 3.51 0.61 0.58
C THR A 78 2.60 -0.44 1.20
N MET A 79 1.94 -1.26 0.37
CA MET A 79 1.22 -2.44 0.83
C MET A 79 1.99 -3.71 0.43
N ARG A 80 1.96 -4.72 1.30
CA ARG A 80 2.69 -5.97 1.12
C ARG A 80 1.78 -7.19 1.28
N GLU A 81 2.04 -8.20 0.45
CA GLU A 81 1.33 -9.49 0.47
C GLU A 81 1.52 -10.22 1.81
N THR A 82 0.44 -10.76 2.33
CA THR A 82 0.39 -11.52 3.59
C THR A 82 0.30 -13.02 3.33
N VAL A 83 0.40 -13.81 4.40
CA VAL A 83 0.21 -15.26 4.34
C VAL A 83 -1.26 -15.68 4.28
N CYS A 84 -2.18 -14.75 4.57
CA CYS A 84 -3.60 -15.04 4.61
C CYS A 84 -4.20 -15.07 3.20
N PRO A 85 -4.99 -16.11 2.86
CA PRO A 85 -5.72 -16.15 1.60
C PRO A 85 -6.79 -15.05 1.57
N ASN A 86 -7.03 -14.47 0.39
CA ASN A 86 -8.04 -13.43 0.18
C ASN A 86 -9.50 -13.99 0.18
N THR A 87 -9.65 -15.32 0.17
CA THR A 87 -10.96 -16.00 0.18
C THR A 87 -11.59 -16.07 1.56
N GLU A 88 -10.74 -16.12 2.57
CA GLU A 88 -11.14 -15.90 3.95
C GLU A 88 -11.12 -14.39 4.10
N ASN A 89 -12.06 -13.77 4.80
CA ASN A 89 -12.05 -12.32 5.03
C ASN A 89 -11.45 -11.99 6.41
N PRO A 90 -10.22 -12.44 6.78
CA PRO A 90 -9.60 -11.98 8.00
C PRO A 90 -9.23 -10.52 7.84
N ASN A 91 -9.26 -9.81 8.96
CA ASN A 91 -8.69 -8.48 9.05
C ASN A 91 -7.22 -8.53 8.57
N PRO A 92 -6.83 -7.78 7.52
CA PRO A 92 -5.44 -7.80 7.02
C PRO A 92 -4.42 -7.46 8.11
N ASP A 93 -4.82 -6.73 9.15
CA ASP A 93 -3.96 -6.36 10.27
C ASP A 93 -3.60 -7.51 11.22
N GLU A 94 -4.29 -8.64 11.13
CA GLU A 94 -4.01 -9.85 11.91
C GLU A 94 -3.14 -10.85 11.14
N CYS A 95 -2.78 -10.53 9.91
CA CYS A 95 -2.03 -11.39 9.02
C CYS A 95 -0.55 -11.00 8.96
N ASP A 96 0.32 -11.99 9.16
CA ASP A 96 1.75 -11.84 8.97
C ASP A 96 2.09 -11.60 7.50
N PHE A 97 3.14 -10.82 7.26
CA PHE A 97 3.67 -10.63 5.91
C PHE A 97 4.26 -11.93 5.37
N LYS A 98 4.01 -12.19 4.10
CA LYS A 98 4.61 -13.32 3.40
C LYS A 98 6.09 -13.05 3.16
N GLU A 99 6.91 -14.06 3.43
CA GLU A 99 8.32 -14.03 3.06
C GLU A 99 8.45 -13.86 1.55
N ASN A 100 9.22 -12.86 1.11
CA ASN A 100 9.31 -12.48 -0.31
C ASN A 100 7.96 -12.19 -0.99
N GLY A 101 6.94 -11.83 -0.20
CA GLY A 101 5.62 -11.41 -0.69
C GLY A 101 5.71 -10.18 -1.59
N LEU A 102 4.74 -10.04 -2.49
CA LEU A 102 4.66 -8.90 -3.39
C LEU A 102 4.56 -7.58 -2.62
N VAL A 103 5.28 -6.58 -3.11
CA VAL A 103 5.30 -5.22 -2.59
C VAL A 103 4.68 -4.30 -3.66
N LYS A 104 3.79 -3.42 -3.24
CA LYS A 104 3.14 -2.42 -4.10
C LYS A 104 3.35 -1.05 -3.49
N GLU A 105 3.95 -0.17 -4.26
CA GLU A 105 4.11 1.24 -3.92
C GLU A 105 2.93 2.00 -4.51
N CYS A 106 2.20 2.69 -3.65
CA CYS A 106 1.01 3.42 -4.00
C CYS A 106 1.24 4.91 -3.77
N ILE A 107 0.86 5.71 -4.75
CA ILE A 107 0.94 7.17 -4.69
C ILE A 107 -0.45 7.72 -5.00
N GLY A 108 -0.88 8.69 -4.21
CA GLY A 108 -2.15 9.36 -4.42
C GLY A 108 -2.19 10.77 -3.84
N ALA A 109 -3.31 11.45 -4.09
CA ALA A 109 -3.65 12.72 -3.48
C ALA A 109 -5.02 12.60 -2.80
N ILE A 110 -5.12 13.00 -1.54
CA ILE A 110 -6.39 13.11 -0.82
C ILE A 110 -6.82 14.56 -0.83
N ALA A 111 -7.93 14.84 -1.50
CA ALA A 111 -8.61 16.12 -1.43
C ALA A 111 -9.29 16.26 -0.06
N LEU A 112 -8.96 17.32 0.69
CA LEU A 112 -9.47 17.56 2.05
C LEU A 112 -10.84 18.27 2.06
N ASP A 113 -11.30 18.75 0.91
CA ASP A 113 -12.53 19.53 0.72
C ASP A 113 -13.75 18.68 0.27
N SER A 114 -13.57 17.38 0.04
CA SER A 114 -14.64 16.49 -0.44
C SER A 114 -15.17 15.54 0.66
N PRO A 115 -16.50 15.41 0.83
CA PRO A 115 -17.11 14.43 1.74
C PRO A 115 -16.92 12.97 1.28
N LYS A 116 -16.47 12.76 0.04
CA LYS A 116 -16.01 11.47 -0.49
C LYS A 116 -14.69 11.74 -1.21
N PRO A 117 -13.54 11.60 -0.53
CA PRO A 117 -12.24 11.75 -1.18
C PRO A 117 -12.12 10.73 -2.32
N SER A 118 -12.22 11.22 -3.56
CA SER A 118 -11.84 10.46 -4.74
C SER A 118 -10.32 10.55 -4.84
N ALA A 119 -9.63 9.49 -4.44
CA ALA A 119 -8.19 9.40 -4.64
C ALA A 119 -7.94 8.58 -5.91
N ASP A 120 -7.26 9.19 -6.88
CA ASP A 120 -6.65 8.46 -7.98
C ASP A 120 -5.34 7.86 -7.46
N ILE A 121 -5.40 6.60 -7.04
CA ILE A 121 -4.25 5.88 -6.50
C ILE A 121 -3.75 4.93 -7.57
N SER A 122 -2.56 5.23 -8.08
CA SER A 122 -1.77 4.26 -8.83
C SER A 122 -0.93 3.46 -7.85
N CYS A 123 -1.06 2.14 -7.91
CA CYS A 123 -0.22 1.22 -7.17
C CYS A 123 0.69 0.50 -8.15
N ASP A 124 1.89 1.04 -8.34
CA ASP A 124 2.94 0.39 -9.11
C ASP A 124 3.69 -0.61 -8.22
N GLY A 125 3.88 -1.81 -8.74
CA GLY A 125 4.74 -2.82 -8.14
C GLY A 125 5.29 -3.67 -9.27
N PRO A 126 6.23 -4.59 -9.03
CA PRO A 126 6.70 -5.48 -10.08
C PRO A 126 5.49 -6.28 -10.59
N GLU A 127 4.90 -5.82 -11.69
CA GLU A 127 3.97 -6.62 -12.47
C GLU A 127 4.75 -7.90 -12.77
N LYS A 128 4.29 -9.03 -12.23
CA LYS A 128 4.64 -10.30 -12.85
C LYS A 128 4.03 -10.22 -14.23
N ILE A 129 4.80 -9.75 -15.20
CA ILE A 129 4.47 -9.82 -16.62
C ILE A 129 4.13 -11.29 -16.83
N LYS A 130 2.84 -11.60 -16.90
CA LYS A 130 2.37 -12.94 -17.22
C LYS A 130 2.85 -13.12 -18.66
N ARG A 131 4.03 -13.73 -18.84
CA ARG A 131 4.65 -14.00 -20.14
C ARG A 131 3.61 -14.72 -20.99
N ARG A 132 2.83 -13.95 -21.75
CA ARG A 132 1.69 -14.47 -22.51
C ARG A 132 2.27 -15.10 -23.76
N GLY A 133 2.71 -16.34 -23.60
CA GLY A 133 2.64 -17.36 -24.64
C GLY A 133 3.51 -17.19 -25.88
N ILE A 134 4.72 -16.61 -25.80
CA ILE A 134 5.69 -16.72 -26.92
C ILE A 134 5.99 -18.22 -27.20
N GLY A 135 6.03 -19.06 -26.16
CA GLY A 135 6.18 -20.51 -26.29
C GLY A 135 5.05 -21.22 -27.05
N LYS A 136 3.82 -20.68 -27.05
CA LYS A 136 2.71 -21.26 -27.82
C LYS A 136 2.84 -20.97 -29.32
N ILE A 137 3.43 -19.82 -29.67
CA ILE A 137 3.73 -19.44 -31.06
C ILE A 137 4.89 -20.28 -31.58
N LEU A 138 5.98 -20.37 -30.81
CA LEU A 138 7.15 -21.18 -31.19
C LEU A 138 6.78 -22.66 -31.36
N GLY A 139 5.96 -23.22 -30.47
CA GLY A 139 5.46 -24.59 -30.59
C GLY A 139 4.49 -24.83 -31.77
N ARG A 140 3.81 -23.81 -32.27
CA ARG A 140 3.03 -23.90 -33.53
C ARG A 140 3.93 -23.84 -34.75
N VAL A 141 4.92 -22.96 -34.76
CA VAL A 141 5.89 -22.82 -35.87
C VAL A 141 6.74 -24.09 -36.00
N LEU A 142 7.25 -24.63 -34.90
CA LEU A 142 8.05 -25.85 -34.90
C LEU A 142 7.27 -27.06 -35.43
N ARG A 143 6.00 -27.21 -35.02
CA ARG A 143 5.10 -28.27 -35.53
C ARG A 143 4.73 -28.10 -37.00
N ASN A 144 4.72 -26.87 -37.53
CA ASN A 144 4.48 -26.62 -38.94
C ASN A 144 5.75 -26.87 -39.79
N MET A 145 6.94 -26.52 -39.28
CA MET A 145 8.20 -26.86 -39.96
C MET A 145 8.48 -28.36 -39.98
N LEU A 146 8.22 -29.08 -38.88
CA LEU A 146 8.37 -30.54 -38.79
C LEU A 146 7.38 -31.32 -39.70
N ARG A 147 6.35 -30.66 -40.24
CA ARG A 147 5.42 -31.26 -41.22
C ARG A 147 5.88 -31.11 -42.67
N HIS A 148 6.90 -30.30 -42.94
CA HIS A 148 7.47 -30.08 -44.28
C HIS A 148 8.78 -30.85 -44.53
N LEU A 149 9.35 -31.49 -43.51
CA LEU A 149 10.49 -32.39 -43.66
C LEU A 149 9.97 -33.82 -43.81
N ASN A 150 9.38 -34.11 -44.98
CA ASN A 150 9.26 -35.48 -45.46
C ASN A 150 10.63 -35.86 -46.04
N ILE A 151 11.53 -36.36 -45.19
CA ILE A 151 12.81 -36.91 -45.62
C ILE A 151 12.67 -38.43 -45.59
N ASP A 152 12.29 -38.97 -46.75
CA ASP A 152 12.57 -40.35 -47.13
C ASP A 152 14.09 -40.56 -47.13
N TYR A 153 14.61 -41.36 -46.20
CA TYR A 153 15.91 -42.01 -46.37
C TYR A 153 15.80 -43.50 -46.02
N CYS A 154 16.05 -44.32 -47.03
CA CYS A 154 16.12 -45.77 -46.98
C CYS A 154 17.16 -46.25 -45.95
N VAL A 155 16.78 -47.24 -45.14
CA VAL A 155 17.71 -48.04 -44.32
C VAL A 155 17.50 -49.51 -44.67
N ASN A 156 18.36 -50.02 -45.54
CA ASN A 156 18.69 -51.43 -45.69
C ASN A 156 20.06 -51.55 -46.37
N CYS A 157 21.09 -51.78 -45.55
CA CYS A 157 22.28 -52.62 -45.78
C CYS A 157 23.09 -52.64 -44.48
#